data_AF-A0A496TJ71-F1
#
_entry.id   AF-A0A496TJ71-F1
#
_cell.length_a   1.000
_cell.length_b   1.000
_cell.length_c   1.000
_cell.angle_alpha   90.00
_cell.angle_beta   90.00
_cell.angle_gamma   90.00
#
_symmetry.space_group_name_H-M   'P 1'
#
loop_
_entity.id
_entity.type
_entity.pdbx_description
1 polymer ?
#
loop_
_entity_poly.entity_id
_entity_poly.type
_entity_poly.pdbx_seq_one_letter_code
_entity_poly.pdbx_strand_id
1 'polypeptide(L)'
;MEEMLEFVSGVLHNEVYNEEKYEEDMVLINSLEPPPPIKLNRDDVYIRSVRLTGDAINSYYGRFRTDDLPRLLELTNGVSCLIGHNRNTAGIARYFGGKIVEHSFYNRITGKKEKGRFIVPKIYWMRNHSGAEDLKINLDGGIYHSFSIGYWYKMATCNICGNDIRLCEHIPGKIYNGELAFFWYDDIIDVVEGSIVYSGSHPGTGVHSYVSGRLISGINESRKIYFKRTNRLKVINSGKEVLFYKA
;
A
#
# COMPACT_ATOMS: atom_id res chain seq x y z
N MET A 1 23.73 -14.84 3.97
CA MET A 1 22.65 -15.03 2.96
C MET A 1 21.28 -15.14 3.64
N GLU A 2 21.16 -15.89 4.74
CA GLU A 2 19.96 -15.96 5.59
C GLU A 2 19.58 -14.61 6.22
N GLU A 3 20.54 -13.86 6.77
CA GLU A 3 20.30 -12.49 7.26
C GLU A 3 19.84 -11.52 6.16
N MET A 4 20.04 -11.83 4.88
CA MET A 4 19.57 -11.01 3.75
C MET A 4 18.18 -11.44 3.26
N LEU A 5 17.69 -12.60 3.70
CA LEU A 5 16.38 -13.14 3.39
C LEU A 5 15.34 -12.79 4.47
N GLU A 6 15.75 -12.68 5.73
CA GLU A 6 14.94 -12.11 6.82
C GLU A 6 14.69 -10.61 6.63
N PHE A 7 15.61 -9.88 5.99
CA PHE A 7 15.64 -8.41 5.97
C PHE A 7 14.96 -7.72 4.78
N VAL A 8 14.39 -8.46 3.83
CA VAL A 8 13.78 -7.87 2.62
C VAL A 8 12.26 -7.97 2.64
N SER A 9 11.67 -8.59 3.65
CA SER A 9 10.37 -9.24 3.53
C SER A 9 9.32 -8.92 4.58
N GLY A 10 9.68 -8.42 5.75
CA GLY A 10 8.72 -8.18 6.81
C GLY A 10 8.56 -9.46 7.55
N VAL A 11 9.49 -9.75 8.48
CA VAL A 11 9.26 -10.84 9.41
C VAL A 11 8.08 -10.45 10.28
N LEU A 12 6.92 -11.03 10.01
CA LEU A 12 5.69 -10.85 10.79
C LEU A 12 4.99 -12.21 10.90
N HIS A 13 4.84 -12.68 12.13
CA HIS A 13 4.25 -13.96 12.47
C HIS A 13 2.91 -14.20 11.78
N ASN A 14 2.74 -15.39 11.20
CA ASN A 14 1.42 -15.96 10.95
C ASN A 14 0.69 -16.02 12.29
N GLU A 15 -0.32 -15.18 12.45
CA GLU A 15 -1.42 -15.57 13.31
C GLU A 15 -2.31 -16.46 12.46
N VAL A 16 -2.33 -17.76 12.76
CA VAL A 16 -3.47 -18.60 12.39
C VAL A 16 -4.71 -17.81 12.79
N TYR A 17 -5.57 -17.49 11.82
CA TYR A 17 -6.76 -16.68 12.09
C TYR A 17 -7.62 -17.42 13.11
N ASN A 18 -7.55 -16.99 14.37
CA ASN A 18 -8.31 -17.56 15.47
C ASN A 18 -9.77 -17.06 15.40
N GLU A 19 -10.70 -17.81 15.99
CA GLU A 19 -12.14 -17.54 15.97
C GLU A 19 -12.48 -16.16 16.56
N GLU A 20 -11.88 -15.76 17.67
CA GLU A 20 -12.09 -14.44 18.30
C GLU A 20 -11.76 -13.28 17.33
N LYS A 21 -10.68 -13.43 16.55
CA LYS A 21 -10.25 -12.42 15.58
C LYS A 21 -11.23 -12.31 14.40
N TYR A 22 -11.92 -13.40 14.05
CA TYR A 22 -12.95 -13.37 13.01
C TYR A 22 -14.18 -12.60 13.45
N GLU A 23 -14.63 -12.76 14.70
CA GLU A 23 -15.80 -12.03 15.21
C GLU A 23 -15.55 -10.52 15.24
N GLU A 24 -14.38 -10.09 15.71
CA GLU A 24 -13.97 -8.67 15.66
C GLU A 24 -13.96 -8.13 14.23
N ASP A 25 -13.45 -8.92 13.27
CA ASP A 25 -13.41 -8.51 11.87
C ASP A 25 -14.80 -8.42 11.24
N MET A 26 -15.72 -9.32 11.61
CA MET A 26 -17.10 -9.23 11.14
C MET A 26 -17.82 -8.01 11.70
N VAL A 27 -17.53 -7.60 12.94
CA VAL A 27 -18.04 -6.33 13.50
C VAL A 27 -17.55 -5.16 12.65
N LEU A 28 -16.25 -5.09 12.36
CA LEU A 28 -15.66 -4.02 11.56
C LEU A 28 -16.19 -3.99 10.11
N ILE A 29 -16.32 -5.14 9.46
CA ILE A 29 -16.85 -5.24 8.09
C ILE A 29 -18.30 -4.74 8.03
N ASN A 30 -19.13 -5.17 8.99
CA ASN A 30 -20.55 -4.79 9.03
C ASN A 30 -20.77 -3.34 9.50
N SER A 31 -19.76 -2.68 10.08
CA SER A 31 -19.81 -1.27 10.49
C SER A 31 -19.13 -0.30 9.51
N LEU A 32 -18.64 -0.78 8.37
CA LEU A 32 -18.06 0.07 7.33
C LEU A 32 -19.02 1.15 6.85
N GLU A 33 -18.50 2.21 6.24
CA GLU A 33 -19.30 3.24 5.59
C GLU A 33 -19.04 3.22 4.06
N PRO A 34 -20.06 3.00 3.21
CA PRO A 34 -21.38 2.46 3.57
C PRO A 34 -21.26 0.98 4.03
N PRO A 35 -22.14 0.52 4.93
CA PRO A 35 -22.10 -0.87 5.40
C PRO A 35 -22.59 -1.81 4.30
N PRO A 36 -22.23 -3.11 4.36
CA PRO A 36 -22.92 -4.12 3.57
C PRO A 36 -24.44 -4.05 3.78
N PRO A 37 -25.27 -4.07 2.72
CA PRO A 37 -26.73 -4.03 2.87
C PRO A 37 -27.33 -5.22 3.62
N ILE A 38 -26.62 -6.34 3.64
CA ILE A 38 -26.97 -7.56 4.39
C ILE A 38 -25.85 -7.81 5.38
N LYS A 39 -26.21 -8.19 6.60
CA LYS A 39 -25.24 -8.57 7.63
C LYS A 39 -24.45 -9.79 7.16
N LEU A 40 -23.15 -9.61 7.01
CA LEU A 40 -22.22 -10.66 6.62
C LEU A 40 -21.77 -11.47 7.84
N ASN A 41 -21.44 -12.73 7.62
CA ASN A 41 -20.79 -13.64 8.57
C ASN A 41 -19.48 -14.21 7.98
N ARG A 42 -18.76 -15.01 8.78
CA ARG A 42 -17.47 -15.59 8.42
C ARG A 42 -17.52 -16.46 7.15
N ASP A 43 -18.61 -17.20 6.95
CA ASP A 43 -18.79 -18.09 5.82
C ASP A 43 -19.17 -17.36 4.53
N ASP A 44 -19.39 -16.05 4.61
CA ASP A 44 -19.65 -15.20 3.45
C ASP A 44 -18.38 -14.63 2.82
N VAL A 45 -17.29 -14.50 3.59
CA VAL A 45 -16.13 -13.69 3.19
C VAL A 45 -14.78 -14.39 3.32
N TYR A 46 -13.88 -14.05 2.41
CA TYR A 46 -12.44 -14.25 2.56
C TYR A 46 -11.81 -12.95 3.08
N ILE A 47 -10.77 -13.08 3.91
CA ILE A 47 -10.05 -11.94 4.51
C ILE A 47 -8.54 -12.11 4.35
N ARG A 48 -7.82 -11.05 3.96
CA ARG A 48 -6.34 -11.02 3.93
C ARG A 48 -5.81 -9.69 4.45
N SER A 49 -4.70 -9.73 5.19
CA SER A 49 -3.94 -8.55 5.56
C SER A 49 -2.97 -8.16 4.44
N VAL A 50 -2.86 -6.87 4.17
CA VAL A 50 -2.10 -6.33 3.04
C VAL A 50 -1.25 -5.17 3.53
N ARG A 51 0.08 -5.24 3.37
CA ARG A 51 0.93 -4.05 3.53
C ARG A 51 0.76 -3.17 2.31
N LEU A 52 0.09 -2.05 2.51
CA LEU A 52 -0.39 -1.19 1.43
C LEU A 52 0.59 -0.06 1.12
N THR A 53 1.03 0.67 2.14
CA THR A 53 1.98 1.79 2.01
C THR A 53 2.63 2.13 3.36
N GLY A 54 3.52 3.11 3.40
CA GLY A 54 4.24 3.50 4.62
C GLY A 54 5.05 4.79 4.46
N ASP A 55 5.84 5.09 5.48
CA ASP A 55 6.65 6.33 5.57
C ASP A 55 8.03 6.21 4.90
N ALA A 56 8.23 5.24 4.00
CA ALA A 56 9.45 5.10 3.21
C ALA A 56 9.40 5.96 1.94
N ILE A 57 10.54 6.51 1.50
CA ILE A 57 10.63 7.16 0.19
C ILE A 57 10.31 6.11 -0.88
N ASN A 58 9.29 6.41 -1.69
CA ASN A 58 8.77 5.51 -2.71
C ASN A 58 9.46 5.73 -4.08
N SER A 59 9.11 4.92 -5.08
CA SER A 59 9.71 4.99 -6.42
C SER A 59 9.51 6.29 -7.19
N TYR A 60 8.62 7.16 -6.72
CA TYR A 60 8.36 8.48 -7.27
C TYR A 60 8.98 9.58 -6.43
N TYR A 61 9.82 9.22 -5.45
CA TYR A 61 10.46 10.12 -4.50
C TYR A 61 9.48 10.89 -3.61
N GLY A 62 8.27 10.37 -3.42
CA GLY A 62 7.36 10.88 -2.41
C GLY A 62 7.38 10.03 -1.14
N ARG A 63 6.97 10.62 -0.03
CA ARG A 63 7.01 10.03 1.31
C ARG A 63 5.83 10.50 2.15
N PHE A 64 5.14 9.59 2.82
CA PHE A 64 4.14 9.97 3.83
C PHE A 64 4.83 10.38 5.13
N ARG A 65 4.30 11.37 5.85
CA ARG A 65 4.76 11.61 7.22
C ARG A 65 4.35 10.43 8.08
N THR A 66 5.24 10.06 9.00
CA THR A 66 4.96 9.01 9.97
C THR A 66 3.69 9.29 10.78
N ASP A 67 3.48 10.55 11.16
CA ASP A 67 2.34 10.98 11.98
C ASP A 67 1.01 10.94 11.21
N ASP A 68 1.04 10.91 9.87
CA ASP A 68 -0.15 10.79 9.03
C ASP A 68 -0.61 9.33 8.86
N LEU A 69 0.24 8.35 9.18
CA LEU A 69 -0.08 6.93 8.95
C LEU A 69 -1.35 6.43 9.66
N PRO A 70 -1.66 6.83 10.92
CA PRO A 70 -2.90 6.45 11.57
C PRO A 70 -4.13 6.97 10.81
N ARG A 71 -4.10 8.24 10.39
CA ARG A 71 -5.18 8.84 9.59
C ARG A 71 -5.28 8.18 8.21
N LEU A 72 -4.15 7.90 7.58
CA LEU A 72 -4.12 7.23 6.28
C LEU A 72 -4.72 5.83 6.36
N LEU A 73 -4.43 5.07 7.43
CA LEU A 73 -5.05 3.76 7.68
C LEU A 73 -6.56 3.89 7.89
N GLU A 74 -7.01 4.86 8.69
CA GLU A 74 -8.43 5.14 8.90
C GLU A 74 -9.16 5.39 7.56
N LEU A 75 -8.58 6.25 6.71
CA LEU A 75 -9.13 6.57 5.40
C LEU A 75 -9.23 5.37 4.44
N THR A 76 -8.51 4.27 4.68
CA THR A 76 -8.68 3.06 3.86
C THR A 76 -9.99 2.32 4.13
N ASN A 77 -10.66 2.55 5.25
CA ASN A 77 -11.85 1.79 5.61
C ASN A 77 -12.98 2.01 4.60
N GLY A 78 -13.54 0.91 4.07
CA GLY A 78 -14.64 0.94 3.12
C GLY A 78 -14.22 1.19 1.67
N VAL A 79 -12.96 1.58 1.43
CA VAL A 79 -12.40 1.85 0.10
C VAL A 79 -12.35 0.58 -0.74
N SER A 80 -12.59 0.72 -2.05
CA SER A 80 -12.52 -0.40 -3.00
C SER A 80 -11.09 -0.82 -3.30
N CYS A 81 -10.89 -2.13 -3.38
CA CYS A 81 -9.68 -2.77 -3.91
C CYS A 81 -9.91 -3.11 -5.39
N LEU A 82 -9.08 -2.57 -6.29
CA LEU A 82 -9.16 -2.81 -7.73
C LEU A 82 -8.03 -3.73 -8.22
N ILE A 83 -8.04 -4.01 -9.53
CA ILE A 83 -6.89 -4.58 -10.24
C ILE A 83 -6.24 -3.50 -11.10
N GLY A 84 -4.94 -3.26 -10.92
CA GLY A 84 -4.12 -2.46 -11.82
C GLY A 84 -4.55 -1.00 -11.95
N HIS A 85 -5.15 -0.41 -10.91
CA HIS A 85 -5.70 0.95 -10.95
C HIS A 85 -6.76 1.15 -12.05
N ASN A 86 -7.40 0.07 -12.49
CA ASN A 86 -8.38 0.10 -13.56
C ASN A 86 -9.74 0.57 -13.03
N ARG A 87 -10.10 1.81 -13.36
CA ARG A 87 -11.38 2.43 -12.99
C ARG A 87 -12.52 2.15 -13.95
N ASN A 88 -12.23 1.44 -15.04
CA ASN A 88 -13.26 1.01 -15.98
C ASN A 88 -13.96 -0.27 -15.48
N THR A 89 -13.54 -0.82 -14.34
CA THR A 89 -14.10 -2.02 -13.70
C THR A 89 -14.47 -1.71 -12.26
N ALA A 90 -15.47 -2.44 -11.74
CA ALA A 90 -15.81 -2.39 -10.32
C ALA A 90 -14.70 -2.98 -9.43
N GLY A 91 -14.77 -2.69 -8.13
CA GLY A 91 -13.84 -3.27 -7.15
C GLY A 91 -14.05 -4.76 -6.92
N ILE A 92 -12.97 -5.47 -6.61
CA ILE A 92 -12.93 -6.91 -6.35
C ILE A 92 -12.94 -7.26 -4.85
N ALA A 93 -12.62 -6.29 -4.00
CA ALA A 93 -12.62 -6.42 -2.54
C ALA A 93 -12.82 -5.03 -1.91
N ARG A 94 -13.03 -4.96 -0.58
CA ARG A 94 -13.05 -3.70 0.19
C ARG A 94 -12.06 -3.76 1.33
N TYR A 95 -11.44 -2.62 1.63
CA TYR A 95 -10.51 -2.46 2.74
C TYR A 95 -11.26 -2.24 4.07
N PHE A 96 -10.69 -2.72 5.17
CA PHE A 96 -11.18 -2.50 6.53
C PHE A 96 -10.09 -2.75 7.58
N GLY A 97 -10.23 -2.11 8.74
CA GLY A 97 -9.39 -2.29 9.92
C GLY A 97 -7.89 -2.22 9.62
N GLY A 98 -7.11 -2.96 10.41
CA GLY A 98 -5.68 -3.12 10.20
C GLY A 98 -4.83 -2.58 11.34
N LYS A 99 -3.51 -2.53 11.09
CA LYS A 99 -2.52 -2.04 12.06
C LYS A 99 -1.36 -1.36 11.36
N ILE A 100 -0.61 -0.58 12.12
CA ILE A 100 0.69 -0.05 11.68
C ILE A 100 1.76 -1.01 12.18
N VAL A 101 2.66 -1.41 11.29
CA VAL A 101 3.80 -2.27 11.62
C VAL A 101 5.10 -1.56 11.28
N GLU A 102 6.11 -1.81 12.09
CA GLU A 102 7.46 -1.33 11.82
C GLU A 102 8.28 -2.46 11.20
N HIS A 103 9.09 -2.13 10.21
CA HIS A 103 9.90 -3.12 9.52
C HIS A 103 11.20 -2.53 8.96
N SER A 104 12.28 -3.33 9.02
CA SER A 104 13.57 -3.03 8.43
C SER A 104 13.65 -3.52 6.99
N PHE A 105 14.04 -2.68 6.03
CA PHE A 105 14.09 -3.05 4.61
C PHE A 105 15.27 -2.38 3.92
N TYR A 106 15.67 -2.92 2.76
CA TYR A 106 16.59 -2.23 1.86
C TYR A 106 15.81 -1.32 0.92
N ASN A 107 16.00 0.00 1.04
CA ASN A 107 15.37 0.97 0.15
C ASN A 107 16.25 1.20 -1.07
N ARG A 108 15.80 0.73 -2.24
CA ARG A 108 16.53 0.91 -3.51
C ARG A 108 16.62 2.36 -3.96
N ILE A 109 15.68 3.20 -3.52
CA ILE A 109 15.62 4.62 -3.91
C ILE A 109 16.73 5.41 -3.21
N THR A 110 17.00 5.09 -1.96
CA THR A 110 18.06 5.74 -1.17
C THR A 110 19.38 4.96 -1.18
N GLY A 111 19.34 3.68 -1.60
CA GLY A 111 20.47 2.76 -1.60
C GLY A 111 20.85 2.25 -0.20
N LYS A 112 20.01 2.44 0.82
CA LYS A 112 20.32 2.20 2.24
C LYS A 112 19.41 1.16 2.87
N LYS A 113 19.89 0.53 3.94
CA LYS A 113 19.03 -0.18 4.89
C LYS A 113 18.31 0.85 5.76
N GLU A 114 17.01 0.72 5.87
CA GLU A 114 16.13 1.65 6.56
C GLU A 114 15.18 0.88 7.48
N LYS A 115 14.64 1.60 8.47
CA LYS A 115 13.52 1.15 9.28
C LYS A 115 12.37 2.12 9.02
N GLY A 116 11.18 1.60 8.75
CA GLY A 116 10.01 2.41 8.43
C GLY A 116 8.74 1.77 8.94
N ARG A 117 7.67 2.56 8.97
CA ARG A 117 6.35 2.14 9.39
C ARG A 117 5.44 2.00 8.19
N PHE A 118 4.60 0.98 8.22
CA PHE A 118 3.70 0.64 7.13
C PHE A 118 2.29 0.39 7.65
N ILE A 119 1.30 0.91 6.93
CA ILE A 119 -0.09 0.56 7.17
C ILE A 119 -0.36 -0.82 6.58
N VAL A 120 -1.01 -1.67 7.38
CA VAL A 120 -1.40 -3.03 7.01
C VAL A 120 -2.91 -3.18 7.21
N PRO A 121 -3.74 -2.57 6.35
CA PRO A 121 -5.17 -2.82 6.35
C PRO A 121 -5.49 -4.27 5.95
N LYS A 122 -6.72 -4.68 6.21
CA LYS A 122 -7.27 -5.94 5.71
C LYS A 122 -8.14 -5.67 4.49
N ILE A 123 -8.26 -6.65 3.60
CA ILE A 123 -9.25 -6.68 2.54
C ILE A 123 -10.20 -7.85 2.74
N TYR A 124 -11.47 -7.67 2.39
CA TYR A 124 -12.43 -8.78 2.29
C TYR A 124 -13.09 -8.84 0.92
N TRP A 125 -13.44 -10.05 0.50
CA TRP A 125 -14.27 -10.30 -0.68
C TRP A 125 -15.20 -11.49 -0.45
N MET A 126 -16.28 -11.54 -1.23
CA MET A 126 -17.33 -12.55 -1.08
C MET A 126 -16.86 -13.93 -1.55
N ARG A 127 -17.20 -14.99 -0.82
CA ARG A 127 -16.92 -16.40 -1.17
C ARG A 127 -17.80 -16.91 -2.31
N ASN A 128 -19.08 -16.57 -2.27
CA ASN A 128 -20.08 -17.04 -3.24
C ASN A 128 -20.15 -16.13 -4.48
N HIS A 129 -19.00 -15.88 -5.11
CA HIS A 129 -18.87 -15.09 -6.34
C HIS A 129 -17.98 -15.84 -7.35
N SER A 130 -18.29 -15.73 -8.65
CA SER A 130 -17.67 -16.55 -9.72
C SER A 130 -16.15 -16.40 -9.84
N GLY A 131 -15.57 -15.28 -9.40
CA GLY A 131 -14.12 -15.05 -9.35
C GLY A 131 -13.49 -15.10 -7.95
N ALA A 132 -14.25 -15.48 -6.91
CA ALA A 132 -13.79 -15.43 -5.52
C ALA A 132 -12.63 -16.39 -5.24
N GLU A 133 -12.75 -17.62 -5.74
CA GLU A 133 -11.73 -18.65 -5.54
C GLU A 133 -10.49 -18.37 -6.39
N ASP A 134 -10.65 -17.86 -7.61
CA ASP A 134 -9.52 -17.44 -8.45
C ASP A 134 -8.68 -16.36 -7.78
N LEU A 135 -9.34 -15.34 -7.20
CA LEU A 135 -8.66 -14.29 -6.44
C LEU A 135 -7.90 -14.89 -5.25
N LYS A 136 -8.55 -15.79 -4.51
CA LYS A 136 -7.93 -16.48 -3.38
C LYS A 136 -6.71 -17.30 -3.79
N ILE A 137 -6.85 -18.15 -4.82
CA ILE A 137 -5.77 -19.01 -5.32
C ILE A 137 -4.59 -18.17 -5.81
N ASN A 138 -4.84 -17.08 -6.54
CA ASN A 138 -3.76 -16.21 -7.03
C ASN A 138 -3.05 -15.43 -5.92
N LEU A 139 -3.78 -14.98 -4.89
CA LEU A 139 -3.19 -14.33 -3.72
C LEU A 139 -2.40 -15.32 -2.86
N ASP A 140 -2.99 -16.46 -2.52
CA ASP A 140 -2.37 -17.50 -1.69
C ASP A 140 -1.20 -18.18 -2.40
N GLY A 141 -1.29 -18.34 -3.71
CA GLY A 141 -0.23 -18.86 -4.58
C GLY A 141 0.86 -17.84 -4.92
N GLY A 142 0.71 -16.58 -4.49
CA GLY A 142 1.73 -15.53 -4.69
C GLY A 142 1.83 -14.98 -6.12
N ILE A 143 0.88 -15.30 -7.00
CA ILE A 143 0.77 -14.69 -8.33
C ILE A 143 0.42 -13.21 -8.17
N TYR A 144 -0.60 -12.92 -7.36
CA TYR A 144 -0.96 -11.56 -6.94
C TYR A 144 -0.23 -11.22 -5.64
N HIS A 145 0.82 -10.43 -5.75
CA HIS A 145 1.79 -10.28 -4.66
C HIS A 145 2.14 -8.83 -4.31
N SER A 146 1.60 -7.84 -5.04
CA SER A 146 1.92 -6.43 -4.79
C SER A 146 0.67 -5.57 -4.80
N PHE A 147 0.70 -4.52 -3.98
CA PHE A 147 -0.42 -3.61 -3.79
C PHE A 147 0.03 -2.17 -3.91
N SER A 148 -0.93 -1.32 -4.21
CA SER A 148 -0.73 0.10 -4.38
C SER A 148 -1.95 0.88 -3.91
N ILE A 149 -1.77 2.18 -3.69
CA ILE A 149 -2.79 3.06 -3.11
C ILE A 149 -2.93 4.33 -3.97
N GLY A 150 -4.16 4.77 -4.16
CA GLY A 150 -4.52 6.03 -4.80
C GLY A 150 -5.19 6.95 -3.79
N TYR A 151 -4.75 8.21 -3.75
CA TYR A 151 -5.16 9.16 -2.73
C TYR A 151 -5.07 10.60 -3.26
N TRP A 152 -5.75 11.49 -2.55
CA TRP A 152 -5.72 12.93 -2.74
C TRP A 152 -4.92 13.61 -1.64
N TYR A 153 -4.17 14.64 -2.00
CA TYR A 153 -3.40 15.47 -1.07
C TYR A 153 -3.31 16.91 -1.60
N LYS A 154 -3.00 17.90 -0.76
CA LYS A 154 -2.95 19.31 -1.22
C LYS A 154 -1.55 19.75 -1.63
N MET A 155 -0.54 19.35 -0.86
CA MET A 155 0.81 19.90 -0.98
C MET A 155 1.87 18.82 -1.12
N ALA A 156 2.78 18.99 -2.08
CA ALA A 156 3.95 18.14 -2.25
C ALA A 156 5.19 18.89 -1.73
N THR A 157 5.46 18.79 -0.42
CA THR A 157 6.48 19.61 0.25
C THR A 157 7.88 19.11 -0.01
N CYS A 158 8.73 19.91 -0.65
CA CYS A 158 10.13 19.59 -0.91
C CYS A 158 10.93 19.45 0.39
N ASN A 159 11.72 18.38 0.56
CA ASN A 159 12.58 18.23 1.74
C ASN A 159 13.74 19.24 1.79
N ILE A 160 14.21 19.74 0.64
CA ILE A 160 15.37 20.64 0.57
C ILE A 160 15.01 22.09 0.93
N CYS A 161 13.86 22.58 0.46
CA CYS A 161 13.50 24.00 0.61
C CYS A 161 12.14 24.26 1.28
N GLY A 162 11.34 23.23 1.57
CA GLY A 162 10.02 23.36 2.19
C GLY A 162 8.92 23.91 1.27
N ASN A 163 9.25 24.41 0.09
CA ASN A 163 8.25 24.84 -0.89
C ASN A 163 7.60 23.64 -1.57
N ASP A 164 6.43 23.87 -2.16
CA ASP A 164 5.81 22.88 -3.03
C ASP A 164 6.70 22.56 -4.25
N ILE A 165 6.91 21.27 -4.54
CA ILE A 165 7.77 20.84 -5.65
C ILE A 165 7.31 21.33 -7.03
N ARG A 166 6.04 21.72 -7.17
CA ARG A 166 5.48 22.31 -8.40
C ARG A 166 6.01 23.72 -8.65
N LEU A 167 6.47 24.40 -7.60
CA LEU A 167 6.92 25.80 -7.61
C LEU A 167 8.42 25.94 -7.33
N CYS A 168 9.10 24.86 -6.94
CA CYS A 168 10.52 24.87 -6.61
C CYS A 168 11.41 24.30 -7.74
N GLU A 169 12.71 24.60 -7.68
CA GLU A 169 13.72 24.12 -8.64
C GLU A 169 14.31 22.72 -8.32
N HIS A 170 13.99 22.18 -7.14
CA HIS A 170 14.51 20.88 -6.70
C HIS A 170 13.76 19.74 -7.37
N ILE A 171 14.48 18.97 -8.19
CA ILE A 171 13.92 17.82 -8.91
C ILE A 171 14.04 16.58 -8.01
N PRO A 172 12.93 15.92 -7.63
CA PRO A 172 12.99 14.70 -6.86
C PRO A 172 13.87 13.64 -7.53
N GLY A 173 14.73 13.00 -6.74
CA GLY A 173 15.73 12.03 -7.19
C GLY A 173 17.11 12.58 -7.51
N LYS A 174 17.29 13.91 -7.55
CA LYS A 174 18.62 14.53 -7.62
C LYS A 174 19.23 14.72 -6.23
N ILE A 175 20.55 14.88 -6.20
CA ILE A 175 21.30 15.17 -4.97
C ILE A 175 21.61 16.67 -4.93
N TYR A 176 21.27 17.31 -3.82
CA TYR A 176 21.57 18.71 -3.53
C TYR A 176 22.31 18.78 -2.19
N ASN A 177 23.50 19.36 -2.15
CA ASN A 177 24.33 19.46 -0.93
C ASN A 177 24.53 18.11 -0.20
N GLY A 178 24.60 17.00 -0.95
CA GLY A 178 24.75 15.65 -0.40
C GLY A 178 23.45 14.97 0.05
N GLU A 179 22.30 15.64 -0.06
CA GLU A 179 20.99 15.12 0.32
C GLU A 179 20.15 14.76 -0.92
N LEU A 180 19.43 13.64 -0.86
CA LEU A 180 18.46 13.24 -1.88
C LEU A 180 17.22 14.13 -1.81
N ALA A 181 16.87 14.78 -2.92
CA ALA A 181 15.61 15.47 -3.06
C ALA A 181 14.45 14.48 -3.13
N PHE A 182 13.47 14.65 -2.25
CA PHE A 182 12.20 13.94 -2.20
C PHE A 182 11.11 14.93 -1.74
N PHE A 183 9.86 14.47 -1.65
CA PHE A 183 8.78 15.30 -1.13
C PHE A 183 7.86 14.57 -0.18
N TRP A 184 7.24 15.33 0.72
CA TRP A 184 6.19 14.86 1.60
C TRP A 184 4.83 15.02 0.93
N TYR A 185 3.95 14.04 1.12
CA TYR A 185 2.53 14.18 0.81
C TYR A 185 1.85 14.86 2.01
N ASP A 186 1.71 16.18 1.95
CA ASP A 186 1.10 16.96 3.03
C ASP A 186 -0.38 17.24 2.74
N ASP A 187 -1.15 17.32 3.82
CA ASP A 187 -2.61 17.46 3.82
C ASP A 187 -3.31 16.36 3.00
N ILE A 188 -3.13 15.09 3.41
CA ILE A 188 -3.88 13.98 2.84
C ILE A 188 -5.38 14.23 3.03
N ILE A 189 -6.11 14.29 1.91
CA ILE A 189 -7.54 14.56 1.89
C ILE A 189 -8.33 13.27 2.02
N ASP A 190 -8.02 12.28 1.18
CA ASP A 190 -8.79 11.05 1.08
C ASP A 190 -8.00 9.92 0.42
N VAL A 191 -8.39 8.67 0.68
CA VAL A 191 -7.92 7.47 -0.03
C VAL A 191 -9.03 7.04 -0.99
N VAL A 192 -8.75 7.10 -2.28
CA VAL A 192 -9.74 6.89 -3.34
C VAL A 192 -9.85 5.41 -3.71
N GLU A 193 -8.72 4.69 -3.67
CA GLU A 193 -8.66 3.25 -3.96
C GLU A 193 -7.40 2.62 -3.35
N GLY A 194 -7.45 1.30 -3.17
CA GLY A 194 -6.25 0.48 -3.24
C GLY A 194 -6.35 -0.52 -4.38
N SER A 195 -5.24 -1.09 -4.81
CA SER A 195 -5.21 -1.98 -5.98
C SER A 195 -4.19 -3.09 -5.81
N ILE A 196 -4.54 -4.30 -6.27
CA ILE A 196 -3.54 -5.32 -6.63
C ILE A 196 -2.86 -4.85 -7.91
N VAL A 197 -1.53 -4.81 -7.92
CA VAL A 197 -0.75 -4.32 -9.05
C VAL A 197 0.41 -5.24 -9.38
N TYR A 198 0.94 -5.08 -10.58
CA TYR A 198 2.19 -5.73 -10.98
C TYR A 198 3.36 -5.37 -10.05
N SER A 199 3.45 -4.11 -9.62
CA SER A 199 4.48 -3.63 -8.70
C SER A 199 4.01 -2.38 -7.97
N GLY A 200 4.04 -2.41 -6.64
CA GLY A 200 3.76 -1.25 -5.79
C GLY A 200 4.90 -0.23 -5.79
N SER A 201 4.57 1.03 -5.49
CA SER A 201 5.55 2.13 -5.44
C SER A 201 6.39 2.13 -4.16
N HIS A 202 5.85 1.59 -3.07
CA HIS A 202 6.54 1.53 -1.77
C HIS A 202 7.29 0.21 -1.62
N PRO A 203 8.43 0.20 -0.90
CA PRO A 203 9.17 -1.03 -0.66
C PRO A 203 8.31 -2.08 0.09
N GLY A 204 8.27 -3.29 -0.46
CA GLY A 204 7.70 -4.47 0.23
C GLY A 204 6.18 -4.47 0.42
N THR A 205 5.42 -3.79 -0.45
CA THR A 205 3.96 -3.91 -0.51
C THR A 205 3.53 -5.29 -1.00
N GLY A 206 2.50 -5.89 -0.38
CA GLY A 206 2.07 -7.23 -0.72
C GLY A 206 1.11 -7.88 0.28
N VAL A 207 0.65 -9.10 -0.06
CA VAL A 207 -0.09 -9.98 0.87
C VAL A 207 0.85 -10.50 1.94
N HIS A 208 0.38 -10.54 3.17
CA HIS A 208 1.10 -11.17 4.27
C HIS A 208 0.67 -12.64 4.38
N SER A 209 1.58 -13.58 4.08
CA SER A 209 1.40 -15.01 4.37
C SER A 209 2.75 -15.69 4.60
N TYR A 210 2.88 -16.46 5.69
CA TYR A 210 3.99 -17.42 5.89
C TYR A 210 3.52 -18.82 5.50
N VAL A 211 4.37 -19.59 4.82
CA VAL A 211 4.17 -21.03 4.63
C VAL A 211 5.39 -21.76 5.19
N SER A 212 5.22 -22.60 6.21
CA SER A 212 6.25 -23.53 6.71
C SER A 212 7.60 -22.89 7.11
N GLY A 213 7.59 -21.75 7.80
CA GLY A 213 8.84 -21.08 8.24
C GLY A 213 9.67 -20.48 7.10
N ARG A 214 9.19 -20.53 5.85
CA ARG A 214 9.72 -19.79 4.70
C ARG A 214 8.73 -18.72 4.28
N LEU A 215 9.26 -17.52 4.11
CA LEU A 215 8.54 -16.46 3.43
C LEU A 215 8.40 -16.82 1.95
N ILE A 216 7.16 -17.01 1.49
CA ILE A 216 6.82 -16.99 0.07
C ILE A 216 6.20 -15.63 -0.19
N SER A 217 7.01 -14.68 -0.64
CA SER A 217 6.51 -13.41 -1.17
C SER A 217 7.01 -13.24 -2.59
N GLY A 218 6.14 -12.83 -3.52
CA GLY A 218 6.52 -12.42 -4.88
C GLY A 218 7.46 -11.20 -4.89
N ILE A 219 7.79 -10.63 -3.71
CA ILE A 219 8.80 -9.58 -3.51
C ILE A 219 10.19 -10.05 -3.96
N ASN A 220 10.49 -11.36 -3.96
CA ASN A 220 11.80 -11.86 -4.42
C ASN A 220 11.96 -11.85 -5.95
N GLU A 221 10.88 -12.00 -6.72
CA GLU A 221 10.95 -12.13 -8.19
C GLU A 221 10.88 -10.77 -8.91
N SER A 222 10.13 -9.80 -8.36
CA SER A 222 10.15 -8.41 -8.85
C SER A 222 11.52 -7.73 -8.77
N ARG A 223 12.49 -8.32 -8.04
CA ARG A 223 13.86 -7.82 -7.86
C ARG A 223 14.66 -7.65 -9.16
N LYS A 224 14.32 -8.38 -10.23
CA LYS A 224 15.12 -8.45 -11.46
C LYS A 224 14.70 -7.46 -12.57
N ILE A 225 13.46 -6.97 -12.60
CA ILE A 225 12.91 -6.60 -13.91
C ILE A 225 12.78 -5.09 -14.20
N TYR A 226 12.56 -4.17 -13.25
CA TYR A 226 12.15 -2.82 -13.68
C TYR A 226 12.73 -1.65 -12.89
N PHE A 227 13.72 -0.96 -13.45
CA PHE A 227 13.83 0.51 -13.37
C PHE A 227 14.62 1.08 -14.57
N LYS A 228 13.92 1.23 -15.69
CA LYS A 228 14.25 2.25 -16.70
C LYS A 228 12.95 2.92 -17.16
N ARG A 229 12.25 3.56 -16.22
CA ARG A 229 11.09 4.41 -16.53
C ARG A 229 11.35 5.81 -15.97
N THR A 230 11.79 6.71 -16.84
CA THR A 230 11.86 8.15 -16.58
C THR A 230 10.44 8.72 -16.63
N ASN A 231 9.67 8.56 -15.56
CA ASN A 231 8.36 9.22 -15.46
C ASN A 231 8.56 10.67 -15.04
N ARG A 232 8.43 11.59 -16.00
CA ARG A 232 8.17 13.00 -15.70
C ARG A 232 6.82 13.08 -15.00
N LEU A 233 6.79 13.59 -13.77
CA LEU A 233 5.56 14.02 -13.11
C LEU A 233 4.85 15.02 -14.04
N LYS A 234 3.69 14.62 -14.60
CA LYS A 234 2.81 15.58 -15.29
C LYS A 234 2.03 16.32 -14.22
N VAL A 235 2.47 17.53 -13.88
CA VAL A 235 1.70 18.48 -13.08
C VAL A 235 0.54 18.96 -13.95
N ILE A 236 -0.69 18.51 -13.66
CA ILE A 236 -1.89 19.03 -14.30
C ILE A 236 -2.30 20.29 -13.54
N ASN A 237 -2.04 21.45 -14.15
CA ASN A 237 -2.40 22.75 -13.59
C ASN A 237 -3.87 23.04 -13.93
N SER A 238 -4.79 22.78 -13.00
CA SER A 238 -6.22 23.04 -13.22
C SER A 238 -6.89 23.64 -11.99
N GLY A 239 -6.51 24.86 -11.59
CA GLY A 239 -7.36 25.87 -10.92
C GLY A 239 -8.20 25.50 -9.68
N LYS A 240 -8.09 24.28 -9.14
CA LYS A 240 -8.70 23.77 -7.91
C LYS A 240 -7.68 22.82 -7.29
N GLU A 241 -7.09 23.25 -6.17
CA GLU A 241 -5.85 22.71 -5.59
C GLU A 241 -6.04 21.36 -4.85
N VAL A 242 -6.36 20.31 -5.59
CA VAL A 242 -6.31 18.94 -5.08
C VAL A 242 -5.45 18.10 -6.02
N LEU A 243 -4.33 17.60 -5.53
CA LEU A 243 -3.47 16.70 -6.28
C LEU A 243 -3.98 15.28 -6.15
N PHE A 244 -4.12 14.61 -7.29
CA PHE A 244 -4.42 13.18 -7.34
C PHE A 244 -3.16 12.38 -7.67
N TYR A 245 -2.81 11.43 -6.81
CA TYR A 245 -1.70 10.52 -7.05
C TYR A 245 -2.17 9.21 -7.68
N LYS A 246 -1.60 8.87 -8.83
CA LYS A 246 -1.76 7.57 -9.47
C LYS A 246 -0.42 6.83 -9.41
N ALA A 247 -0.37 5.74 -8.66
CA ALA A 247 0.81 4.89 -8.58
C ALA A 247 0.98 3.98 -9.80
#